data_AF-A0A2K9NMR3-F1
#
_entry.id   AF-A0A2K9NMR3-F1
#
_cell.length_a   1.000
_cell.length_b   1.000
_cell.length_c   1.000
_cell.angle_alpha   90.00
_cell.angle_beta   90.00
_cell.angle_gamma   90.00
#
_symmetry.space_group_name_H-M   'P 1'
#
loop_
_entity.id
_entity.type
_entity.pdbx_description
1 polymer ?
#
loop_
_entity_poly.entity_id
_entity_poly.type
_entity_poly.pdbx_seq_one_letter_code
_entity_poly.pdbx_strand_id
1 'polypeptide(L)'
;MDLQKTILNQYVLLNGKPTLKRISEDTGIQITRVFRLFNGSTMKLSEYQIFNKKVKEKMGLTDGIEAIAFECSLRLSPEAIKDLELFLKRKLETWKLIQVQKSATSGTLTA
;
A
#
# COMPACT_ATOMS: atom_id res chain seq x y z
N MET A 1 3.57 -7.81 16.74
CA MET A 1 3.07 -6.64 15.98
C MET A 1 1.62 -6.43 16.35
N ASP A 2 1.24 -5.25 16.81
CA ASP A 2 -0.15 -4.94 17.19
C ASP A 2 -0.93 -4.48 15.95
N LEU A 3 -1.97 -5.25 15.57
CA LEU A 3 -2.80 -5.01 14.39
C LEU A 3 -3.35 -3.57 14.34
N GLN A 4 -3.64 -2.99 15.50
CA GLN A 4 -4.14 -1.62 15.63
C GLN A 4 -3.09 -0.59 15.20
N LYS A 5 -1.81 -0.82 15.53
CA LYS A 5 -0.71 0.06 15.11
C LYS A 5 -0.48 -0.03 13.61
N THR A 6 -0.58 -1.24 13.04
CA THR A 6 -0.41 -1.46 11.60
C THR A 6 -1.43 -0.66 10.79
N ILE A 7 -2.71 -0.71 11.17
CA ILE A 7 -3.75 -0.02 10.38
C ILE A 7 -3.63 1.51 10.47
N LEU A 8 -3.24 2.05 11.63
CA LEU A 8 -2.99 3.48 11.79
C LEU A 8 -1.82 3.95 10.94
N ASN A 9 -0.72 3.18 10.92
CA ASN A 9 0.45 3.49 10.11
C ASN A 9 0.14 3.46 8.60
N GLN A 10 -0.62 2.46 8.15
CA GLN A 10 -1.08 2.37 6.76
C GLN A 10 -1.93 3.57 6.37
N TYR A 11 -2.88 3.95 7.23
CA TYR A 11 -3.71 5.13 7.00
C TYR A 11 -2.86 6.40 6.86
N VAL A 12 -1.89 6.61 7.76
CA VAL A 12 -1.00 7.79 7.73
C VAL A 12 -0.16 7.84 6.46
N LEU A 13 0.40 6.69 6.06
CA LEU A 13 1.21 6.58 4.84
C LEU A 13 0.40 6.91 3.59
N LEU A 14 -0.78 6.30 3.44
CA LEU A 14 -1.66 6.51 2.28
C LEU A 14 -2.20 7.94 2.19
N ASN A 15 -2.33 8.64 3.32
CA ASN A 15 -2.86 9.99 3.37
C ASN A 15 -1.79 11.09 3.41
N GLY A 16 -0.51 10.75 3.23
CA GLY A 16 0.57 11.73 3.18
C GLY A 16 0.82 12.44 4.52
N LYS A 17 0.81 11.69 5.63
CA LYS A 17 0.97 12.22 7.00
C LYS A 17 -0.06 13.31 7.35
N PRO A 18 -1.37 12.99 7.36
CA PRO A 18 -2.42 13.95 7.62
C PRO A 18 -2.36 14.49 9.06
N THR A 19 -2.84 15.73 9.27
CA THR A 19 -2.98 16.31 10.61
C THR A 19 -4.10 15.63 11.40
N LEU A 20 -4.03 15.65 12.74
CA LEU A 20 -5.07 15.06 13.60
C LEU A 20 -6.48 15.62 13.29
N LYS A 21 -6.56 16.91 12.95
CA LYS A 21 -7.81 17.55 12.50
C LYS A 21 -8.35 16.89 11.24
N ARG A 22 -7.49 16.69 10.23
CA ARG A 22 -7.88 16.02 8.98
C ARG A 22 -8.33 14.59 9.20
N ILE A 23 -7.66 13.85 10.08
CA ILE A 23 -8.05 12.48 10.43
C ILE A 23 -9.42 12.48 11.10
N SER A 24 -9.66 13.42 12.02
CA SER A 24 -10.94 13.57 12.71
C SER A 24 -12.08 13.84 11.72
N GLU A 25 -11.88 14.77 10.78
CA GLU A 25 -12.85 15.08 9.73
C GLU A 25 -13.13 13.89 8.81
N ASP A 26 -12.09 13.15 8.41
CA ASP A 26 -12.22 12.03 7.47
C ASP A 26 -12.86 10.78 8.11
N THR A 27 -12.55 10.51 9.37
CA THR A 27 -13.00 9.31 10.10
C THR A 27 -14.28 9.54 10.91
N GLY A 28 -14.64 10.79 11.18
CA GLY A 28 -15.71 11.15 12.12
C GLY A 28 -15.37 10.87 13.60
N ILE A 29 -14.14 10.44 13.90
CA ILE A 29 -13.67 10.21 15.27
C ILE A 29 -13.27 11.57 15.87
N GLN A 30 -13.65 11.84 17.11
CA GLN A 30 -13.27 13.08 17.81
C GLN A 30 -11.74 13.27 17.85
N ILE A 31 -11.27 14.50 17.62
CA ILE A 31 -9.82 14.81 17.54
C ILE A 31 -9.02 14.35 18.77
N THR A 32 -9.58 14.48 19.99
CA THR A 32 -8.92 14.02 21.22
C THR A 32 -8.85 12.50 21.33
N ARG A 33 -9.79 11.78 20.69
CA ARG A 33 -9.76 10.33 20.58
C ARG A 33 -8.75 9.89 19.54
N VAL A 34 -8.69 10.55 18.39
CA VAL A 34 -7.64 10.33 17.37
C VAL A 34 -6.25 10.50 17.99
N PHE A 35 -6.00 11.61 18.70
CA PHE A 35 -4.74 11.82 19.42
C PHE A 35 -4.39 10.65 20.33
N ARG A 36 -5.36 10.18 21.14
CA ARG A 36 -5.16 9.05 22.06
C ARG A 36 -4.83 7.74 21.34
N LEU A 37 -5.47 7.45 20.20
CA LEU A 37 -5.20 6.26 19.39
C LEU A 37 -3.75 6.27 18.86
N PHE A 38 -3.28 7.40 18.34
CA PHE A 38 -1.90 7.53 17.85
C PHE A 38 -0.86 7.51 18.98
N ASN A 39 -1.26 7.77 20.23
CA ASN A 39 -0.42 7.62 21.42
C ASN A 39 -0.58 6.25 22.12
N GLY A 40 -1.16 5.25 21.45
CA GLY A 40 -1.17 3.87 21.93
C GLY A 40 -2.37 3.50 22.81
N SER A 41 -3.41 4.33 22.88
CA SER A 41 -4.68 3.91 23.49
C SER A 41 -5.32 2.79 22.67
N THR A 42 -5.93 1.82 23.37
CA THR A 42 -6.63 0.71 22.73
C THR A 42 -7.76 1.21 21.83
N MET A 43 -7.77 0.71 20.59
CA MET A 43 -8.78 1.00 19.58
C MET A 43 -10.05 0.17 19.81
N LYS A 44 -11.21 0.81 19.70
CA LYS A 44 -12.50 0.10 19.68
C LYS A 44 -12.69 -0.59 18.33
N LEU A 45 -13.51 -1.65 18.30
CA LEU A 45 -13.81 -2.37 17.05
C LEU A 45 -14.39 -1.44 15.96
N SER A 46 -15.29 -0.52 16.33
CA SER A 46 -15.86 0.44 15.38
C SER A 46 -14.81 1.39 14.79
N GLU A 47 -13.89 1.88 15.61
CA GLU A 47 -12.77 2.73 15.17
C GLU A 47 -11.85 1.97 14.21
N TYR A 48 -11.57 0.71 14.52
CA TYR A 48 -10.79 -0.17 13.65
C TYR A 48 -11.47 -0.38 12.29
N GLN A 49 -12.77 -0.64 12.28
CA GLN A 49 -13.53 -0.81 11.05
C GLN A 49 -13.50 0.44 10.18
N ILE A 50 -13.56 1.63 10.78
CA ILE A 50 -13.46 2.91 10.06
C ILE A 50 -12.09 3.05 9.40
N PHE A 51 -10.99 2.89 10.15
CA PHE A 51 -9.65 2.97 9.58
C PHE A 51 -9.42 1.91 8.50
N ASN A 52 -9.87 0.68 8.74
CA ASN A 52 -9.76 -0.41 7.77
C ASN A 52 -10.51 -0.11 6.48
N LYS A 53 -11.74 0.42 6.57
CA LYS A 53 -12.51 0.85 5.40
C LYS A 53 -11.78 1.94 4.62
N LYS A 54 -11.30 2.98 5.28
CA LYS A 54 -10.57 4.10 4.65
C LYS A 54 -9.27 3.67 3.98
N VAL A 55 -8.52 2.77 4.63
CA VAL A 55 -7.31 2.18 4.05
C VAL A 55 -7.65 1.40 2.79
N LYS A 56 -8.69 0.56 2.82
CA LYS A 56 -9.14 -0.19 1.63
C LYS A 56 -9.62 0.70 0.49
N GLU A 57 -10.42 1.73 0.79
CA GLU A 57 -10.88 2.71 -0.20
C GLU A 57 -9.69 3.40 -0.89
N LYS A 58 -8.68 3.81 -0.11
CA LYS A 58 -7.53 4.56 -0.63
C LYS A 58 -6.48 3.72 -1.32
N MET A 59 -6.35 2.44 -0.93
CA MET A 59 -5.55 1.46 -1.67
C MET A 59 -6.20 1.06 -2.99
N GLY A 60 -7.41 1.53 -3.30
CA GLY A 60 -8.12 1.10 -4.49
C GLY A 60 -8.31 -0.41 -4.49
N LEU A 61 -8.79 -0.98 -3.37
CA LEU A 61 -9.20 -2.40 -3.27
C LEU A 61 -10.44 -2.73 -4.14
N THR A 62 -10.49 -2.14 -5.32
CA THR A 62 -11.17 -2.59 -6.53
C THR A 62 -10.09 -3.18 -7.43
N ASP A 63 -9.83 -4.48 -7.32
CA ASP A 63 -9.15 -5.36 -8.29
C ASP A 63 -7.75 -4.97 -8.85
N GLY A 64 -7.01 -4.05 -8.20
CA GLY A 64 -5.66 -3.64 -8.62
C GLY A 64 -4.51 -4.58 -8.18
N ILE A 65 -3.35 -4.50 -8.83
CA ILE A 65 -2.18 -5.35 -8.52
C ILE A 65 -1.63 -5.08 -7.10
N GLU A 66 -1.77 -3.86 -6.60
CA GLU A 66 -1.39 -3.46 -5.24
C GLU A 66 -2.25 -4.15 -4.18
N ALA A 67 -3.54 -4.32 -4.45
CA ALA A 67 -4.45 -5.04 -3.57
C ALA A 67 -4.09 -6.53 -3.48
N ILE A 68 -3.82 -7.15 -4.63
CA ILE A 68 -3.42 -8.56 -4.72
C ILE A 68 -2.07 -8.75 -4.02
N ALA A 69 -1.08 -7.88 -4.27
CA ALA A 69 0.23 -7.94 -3.64
C ALA A 69 0.13 -7.79 -2.11
N PHE A 70 -0.74 -6.91 -1.62
CA PHE A 70 -0.99 -6.75 -0.20
C PHE A 70 -1.64 -8.00 0.42
N GLU A 71 -2.65 -8.57 -0.23
CA GLU A 71 -3.29 -9.81 0.22
C GLU A 71 -2.31 -11.00 0.24
N CYS A 72 -1.47 -11.11 -0.79
CA CYS A 72 -0.38 -12.08 -0.83
C CYS A 72 0.56 -11.93 0.36
N SER A 73 0.94 -10.69 0.72
CA SER A 73 1.83 -10.43 1.85
C SER A 73 1.27 -10.86 3.21
N LEU A 74 -0.06 -10.93 3.33
CA LEU A 74 -0.74 -11.30 4.58
C LEU A 74 -1.00 -12.81 4.69
N ARG A 75 -1.13 -13.51 3.57
CA ARG A 75 -1.61 -14.90 3.52
C ARG A 75 -0.57 -15.92 3.08
N LEU A 76 0.43 -15.51 2.30
CA LEU A 76 1.43 -16.43 1.78
C LEU A 76 2.60 -16.61 2.74
N SER A 77 3.29 -17.73 2.60
CA SER A 77 4.53 -17.98 3.33
C SER A 77 5.66 -17.08 2.81
N PRO A 78 6.70 -16.82 3.62
CA PRO A 78 7.85 -16.02 3.20
C PRO A 78 8.51 -16.54 1.90
N GLU A 79 8.55 -17.85 1.71
CA GLU A 79 9.11 -18.50 0.52
C GLU A 79 8.27 -18.17 -0.72
N ALA A 80 6.95 -18.29 -0.63
CA ALA A 80 6.03 -17.96 -1.72
C ALA A 80 6.06 -16.47 -2.09
N ILE A 81 6.24 -15.58 -1.10
CA ILE A 81 6.42 -14.14 -1.34
C ILE A 81 7.73 -13.87 -2.10
N LYS A 82 8.82 -14.56 -1.73
CA LYS A 82 10.13 -14.43 -2.39
C LYS A 82 10.09 -14.90 -3.84
N ASP A 83 9.36 -15.98 -4.12
CA ASP A 83 9.16 -16.48 -5.47
C ASP A 83 8.37 -15.49 -6.33
N LEU A 84 7.31 -14.88 -5.77
CA LEU A 84 6.54 -13.84 -6.43
C LEU A 84 7.39 -12.60 -6.75
N GLU A 85 8.23 -12.18 -5.79
CA GLU A 85 9.16 -11.06 -5.97
C GLU A 85 10.15 -11.33 -7.12
N LEU A 86 10.72 -12.54 -7.17
CA LEU A 86 11.63 -12.95 -8.23
C LEU A 86 10.94 -12.95 -9.60
N PHE A 87 9.69 -13.43 -9.66
CA PHE A 87 8.89 -13.43 -10.88
C PHE A 87 8.66 -12.02 -11.42
N LEU A 88 8.24 -11.08 -10.57
CA LEU A 88 7.99 -9.69 -10.95
C LEU A 88 9.28 -8.99 -11.41
N LYS A 89 10.40 -9.21 -10.70
CA LYS A 89 11.71 -8.67 -11.09
C LYS A 89 12.13 -9.17 -12.47
N ARG A 90 11.98 -10.46 -12.75
CA ARG A 90 12.31 -11.04 -14.06
C ARG A 90 11.48 -10.40 -15.18
N LYS A 91 10.17 -10.23 -14.98
CA LYS A 91 9.31 -9.56 -15.96
C LYS A 91 9.76 -8.13 -16.26
N LEU A 92 10.18 -7.39 -15.24
CA LEU A 92 10.70 -6.03 -15.39
C LEU A 92 12.01 -5.99 -16.18
N GLU A 93 12.95 -6.89 -15.88
CA GLU A 93 14.22 -6.96 -16.60
C GLU A 93 14.04 -7.34 -18.07
N THR A 94 13.16 -8.31 -18.38
CA THR A 94 12.83 -8.64 -19.77
C THR A 94 12.28 -7.42 -20.52
N TRP A 95 11.41 -6.65 -19.89
CA TRP A 95 10.88 -5.43 -20.50
C TRP A 95 11.98 -4.39 -20.77
N LYS A 96 12.90 -4.16 -19.83
CA LYS A 96 14.03 -3.24 -20.01
C LYS A 96 14.89 -3.63 -21.21
N LEU A 97 15.21 -4.91 -21.34
CA LEU A 97 16.00 -5.42 -22.46
C LEU A 97 15.32 -5.21 -23.82
N ILE A 98 14.00 -5.40 -23.88
CA ILE A 98 13.20 -5.14 -25.09
C ILE A 98 13.24 -3.65 -25.48
N GLN A 99 13.18 -2.74 -24.50
CA GLN A 99 13.25 -1.30 -24.77
C GLN A 99 14.64 -0.88 -25.29
N VAL A 100 15.70 -1.44 -24.72
CA VAL A 100 17.08 -1.19 -25.17
C VAL A 100 17.32 -1.70 -26.60
N GLN A 101 16.71 -2.81 -26.99
CA GLN A 101 16.78 -3.27 -28.38
C GLN A 101 16.02 -2.34 -29.35
N LYS A 102 14.83 -1.86 -28.97
CA LYS A 102 14.04 -0.93 -29.80
C LYS A 102 14.74 0.41 -30.06
N SER A 103 15.49 0.93 -29.10
CA SER A 103 16.28 2.16 -29.30
C SER A 103 17.51 1.93 -30.18
N ALA A 104 18.10 0.73 -30.19
CA ALA A 104 19.22 0.41 -31.06
C ALA A 104 18.82 0.23 -32.54
N THR A 105 17.61 -0.27 -32.82
CA THR A 105 17.12 -0.49 -34.20
C THR A 105 16.61 0.78 -34.89
N SER A 106 16.28 1.83 -34.13
CA SER A 106 15.79 3.12 -34.66
C SER A 106 16.90 4.10 -35.07
N GLY A 107 18.16 3.82 -34.72
CA GLY A 107 19.31 4.67 -35.03
C GLY A 107 20.12 4.28 -36.28
N THR A 108 19.70 3.26 -37.05
CA THR A 108 20.49 2.69 -38.16
C THR A 108 19.93 2.95 -39.57
N LEU A 109 18.91 3.80 -39.70
CA LEU A 109 18.25 4.10 -41.00
C LEU A 109 18.50 5.51 -41.54
N THR A 110 19.60 6.15 -41.16
CA THR A 110 20.12 7.34 -41.86
C THR A 110 21.61 7.14 -42.14
N ALA A 111 21.91 6.49 -43.27
CA ALA A 111 23.21 6.47 -43.91
C ALA A 111 22.99 6.88 -45.38
#